data_AF-A0A8T7GKH7-F1
#
_entry.id   AF-A0A8T7GKH7-F1
#
_cell.length_a   1.000
_cell.length_b   1.000
_cell.length_c   1.000
_cell.angle_alpha   90.00
_cell.angle_beta   90.00
_cell.angle_gamma   90.00
#
_symmetry.space_group_name_H-M   'P 1'
#
loop_
_entity.id
_entity.type
_entity.pdbx_description
1 polymer ?
#
loop_
_entity_poly.entity_id
_entity_poly.type
_entity_poly.pdbx_seq_one_letter_code
_entity_poly.pdbx_strand_id
1 'polypeptide(L)'
;MIFKNSKNDWNCIYEDSYYKIYDWDKNLTGYFFPVYQIDDERSEDSVIQKMNEDHEEIHNGYFMLPFIKINIYDNQELDIKRIYENFENNLDKIKNWMDWINQKENNFNIINNIVSPSREDLNMLSITFFIRDTYILKENEILKKLKPILDDLHQNRLI
;
A
#
# COMPACT_ATOMS: atom_id res chain seq x y z
N MET A 1 -31.67 16.84 -7.32
CA MET A 1 -30.31 16.33 -7.61
C MET A 1 -29.54 16.41 -6.31
N ILE A 2 -29.33 15.27 -5.63
CA ILE A 2 -28.60 15.23 -4.36
C ILE A 2 -27.12 15.11 -4.72
N PHE A 3 -26.34 16.15 -4.45
CA PHE A 3 -24.88 16.05 -4.51
C PHE A 3 -24.44 15.09 -3.40
N LYS A 4 -24.01 13.88 -3.76
CA LYS A 4 -23.31 12.98 -2.83
C LYS A 4 -21.99 13.65 -2.46
N ASN A 5 -21.83 14.00 -1.19
CA ASN A 5 -20.53 14.29 -0.57
C ASN A 5 -19.59 13.10 -0.83
N SER A 6 -18.45 13.32 -1.48
CA SER A 6 -17.36 12.34 -1.48
C SER A 6 -16.04 13.07 -1.20
N LYS A 7 -15.82 13.44 0.05
CA LYS A 7 -14.48 13.79 0.53
C LYS A 7 -13.83 12.54 1.10
N ASN A 8 -13.39 11.66 0.22
CA ASN A 8 -12.42 10.62 0.56
C ASN A 8 -11.05 11.32 0.63
N ASP A 9 -10.84 12.08 1.71
CA ASP A 9 -9.60 12.82 1.94
C ASP A 9 -8.58 11.84 2.54
N TRP A 10 -7.87 11.13 1.65
CA TRP A 10 -6.69 10.36 2.02
C TRP A 10 -5.66 11.27 2.69
N ASN A 11 -4.88 10.72 3.61
CA ASN A 11 -3.81 11.43 4.29
C ASN A 11 -2.47 10.69 4.12
N CYS A 12 -1.37 11.43 4.09
CA CYS A 12 -0.02 10.92 3.90
C CYS A 12 0.89 11.57 4.95
N ILE A 13 1.67 10.76 5.66
CA ILE A 13 2.59 11.20 6.70
C ILE A 13 3.96 10.56 6.43
N TYR A 14 5.00 11.37 6.30
CA TYR A 14 6.37 10.88 6.25
C TYR A 14 6.85 10.47 7.66
N GLU A 15 7.49 9.30 7.75
CA GLU A 15 8.07 8.77 8.98
C GLU A 15 9.35 7.99 8.67
N ASP A 16 10.46 8.47 9.23
CA ASP A 16 11.84 7.98 9.07
C ASP A 16 12.33 7.90 7.61
N SER A 17 11.85 6.95 6.82
CA SER A 17 12.28 6.72 5.44
C SER A 17 11.15 6.37 4.48
N TYR A 18 9.90 6.33 4.96
CA TYR A 18 8.74 5.92 4.19
C TYR A 18 7.52 6.79 4.52
N TYR A 19 6.47 6.62 3.74
CA TYR A 19 5.24 7.39 3.86
C TYR A 19 4.10 6.47 4.28
N LYS A 20 3.44 6.79 5.39
CA LYS A 20 2.21 6.12 5.86
C LYS A 20 1.00 6.77 5.21
N ILE A 21 0.13 5.94 4.64
CA ILE A 21 -1.10 6.37 3.97
C ILE A 21 -2.30 5.98 4.83
N TYR A 22 -3.21 6.93 5.04
CA TYR A 22 -4.41 6.74 5.86
C TYR A 22 -5.68 7.07 5.08
N ASP A 23 -6.75 6.34 5.37
CA ASP A 23 -8.10 6.65 4.90
C ASP A 23 -8.72 7.84 5.66
N TRP A 24 -9.93 8.23 5.27
CA TRP A 24 -10.68 9.32 5.90
C TRP A 24 -11.11 9.02 7.35
N ASP A 25 -11.12 7.75 7.75
CA ASP A 25 -11.40 7.29 9.11
C ASP A 25 -10.11 7.20 9.96
N LYS A 26 -8.97 7.64 9.40
CA LYS A 26 -7.63 7.60 10.00
C LYS A 26 -7.10 6.19 10.23
N ASN A 27 -7.65 5.18 9.55
CA ASN A 27 -7.06 3.86 9.54
C ASN A 27 -5.86 3.86 8.60
N LEU A 28 -4.79 3.19 9.02
CA LEU A 28 -3.63 2.97 8.18
C LEU A 28 -4.00 2.05 7.01
N THR A 29 -3.94 2.59 5.79
CA THR A 29 -4.30 1.89 4.55
C THR A 29 -3.09 1.26 3.88
N GLY A 30 -1.90 1.84 4.04
CA GLY A 30 -0.71 1.31 3.38
C GLY A 30 0.54 2.14 3.63
N TYR A 31 1.60 1.73 2.96
CA TYR A 31 2.92 2.34 3.05
C TYR A 31 3.50 2.56 1.66
N PHE A 32 4.14 3.69 1.44
CA PHE A 32 4.95 3.94 0.26
C PHE A 32 6.41 4.08 0.65
N PHE A 33 7.26 3.24 0.06
CA PHE A 33 8.71 3.24 0.25
C PHE A 33 9.37 3.78 -1.02
N PRO A 34 9.87 5.03 -0.99
CA PRO A 34 10.63 5.58 -2.11
C PRO A 34 11.89 4.75 -2.37
N VAL A 35 12.31 4.66 -3.64
CA VAL A 35 13.64 4.16 -3.98
C VAL A 35 14.61 5.33 -4.00
N TYR A 36 15.32 5.53 -2.89
CA TYR A 36 16.36 6.55 -2.79
C TYR A 36 17.59 6.16 -3.60
N GLN A 37 18.09 7.08 -4.43
CA GLN A 37 19.30 6.88 -5.24
C GLN A 37 20.52 7.33 -4.42
N ILE A 38 20.95 6.47 -3.51
CA ILE A 38 22.09 6.74 -2.62
C ILE A 38 23.33 6.10 -3.22
N ASP A 39 24.24 6.93 -3.75
CA ASP A 39 25.48 6.48 -4.38
C ASP A 39 26.69 6.42 -3.42
N ASP A 40 26.53 6.80 -2.14
CA ASP A 40 27.66 7.21 -1.27
C ASP A 40 27.76 6.40 0.05
N GLU A 41 28.98 6.27 0.59
CA GLU A 41 29.35 5.52 1.82
C GLU A 41 28.87 6.18 3.14
N ARG A 42 28.01 7.20 3.07
CA ARG A 42 27.47 7.90 4.26
C ARG A 42 26.42 7.03 4.95
N SER A 43 26.08 7.38 6.20
CA SER A 43 24.92 6.76 6.86
C SER A 43 23.67 7.02 5.99
N GLU A 44 23.08 5.97 5.43
CA GLU A 44 21.91 6.05 4.53
C GLU A 44 20.81 6.96 5.11
N ASP A 45 20.58 6.90 6.43
CA ASP A 45 19.54 7.67 7.13
C ASP A 45 19.69 9.20 6.99
N SER A 46 20.90 9.74 7.12
CA SER A 46 21.11 11.19 7.03
C SER A 46 20.95 11.72 5.60
N VAL A 47 21.28 10.88 4.60
CA VAL A 47 21.05 11.18 3.19
C VAL A 47 19.55 11.16 2.91
N ILE A 48 18.84 10.11 3.32
CA ILE A 48 17.38 9.97 3.16
C ILE A 48 16.64 11.16 3.78
N GLN A 49 16.98 11.51 5.02
CA GLN A 49 16.37 12.65 5.69
C GLN A 49 16.56 13.94 4.89
N LYS A 50 17.80 14.20 4.43
CA LYS A 50 18.12 15.39 3.66
C LYS A 50 17.36 15.44 2.32
N MET A 51 17.27 14.33 1.61
CA MET A 51 16.52 14.24 0.35
C MET A 51 15.02 14.55 0.56
N ASN A 52 14.43 14.08 1.67
CA ASN A 52 13.04 14.39 2.00
C ASN A 52 12.84 15.86 2.42
N GLU A 53 13.76 16.43 3.19
CA GLU A 53 13.76 17.85 3.57
C GLU A 53 13.88 18.77 2.35
N ASP A 54 14.71 18.41 1.38
CA ASP A 54 14.93 19.15 0.15
C ASP A 54 13.86 18.86 -0.91
N HIS A 55 12.91 17.97 -0.61
CA HIS A 55 11.84 17.53 -1.51
C HIS A 55 12.38 17.05 -2.86
N GLU A 56 13.44 16.26 -2.84
CA GLU A 56 14.10 15.81 -4.06
C GLU A 56 13.17 14.94 -4.92
N GLU A 57 13.47 14.95 -6.22
CA GLU A 57 12.84 14.05 -7.17
C GLU A 57 13.53 12.68 -7.11
N ILE A 58 12.75 11.62 -6.98
CA ILE A 58 13.21 10.23 -7.00
C ILE A 58 12.45 9.41 -8.03
N HIS A 59 13.07 8.32 -8.47
CA HIS A 59 12.47 7.40 -9.42
C HIS A 59 12.05 6.10 -8.73
N ASN A 60 10.79 5.73 -8.99
CA ASN A 60 10.13 4.52 -8.55
C ASN A 60 9.85 4.46 -7.04
N GLY A 61 9.01 3.51 -6.66
CA GLY A 61 8.72 3.25 -5.27
C GLY A 61 7.98 1.93 -5.09
N TYR A 62 8.01 1.43 -3.86
CA TYR A 62 7.23 0.26 -3.47
C TYR A 62 5.99 0.72 -2.71
N PHE A 63 4.82 0.32 -3.18
CA PHE A 63 3.55 0.62 -2.54
C PHE A 63 2.96 -0.65 -1.91
N MET A 64 3.02 -0.72 -0.58
CA MET A 64 2.60 -1.86 0.22
C MET A 64 1.21 -1.64 0.81
N LEU A 65 0.35 -2.64 0.64
CA LEU A 65 -1.06 -2.60 1.03
C LEU A 65 -1.44 -3.90 1.78
N PRO A 66 -2.45 -3.86 2.65
CA PRO A 66 -3.13 -5.05 3.15
C PRO A 66 -3.66 -5.91 2.00
N PHE A 67 -3.40 -7.21 2.04
CA PHE A 67 -3.86 -8.14 1.00
C PHE A 67 -4.98 -9.03 1.51
N ILE A 68 -4.65 -10.03 2.33
CA ILE A 68 -5.61 -10.98 2.92
C ILE A 68 -5.34 -11.17 4.41
N LYS A 69 -6.40 -11.44 5.18
CA LYS A 69 -6.30 -11.77 6.60
C LYS A 69 -6.61 -13.25 6.78
N ILE A 70 -5.59 -14.02 7.13
CA ILE A 70 -5.66 -15.48 7.29
C ILE A 70 -6.46 -15.84 8.55
N ASN A 71 -6.35 -15.03 9.62
CA ASN A 71 -7.07 -15.21 10.90
C ASN A 71 -6.89 -16.61 11.51
N ILE A 72 -5.64 -17.09 11.62
CA ILE A 72 -5.31 -18.42 12.15
C ILE A 72 -4.46 -18.39 13.43
N TYR A 73 -3.81 -17.26 13.74
CA TYR A 73 -2.87 -17.07 14.86
C TYR A 73 -3.49 -16.33 16.05
N ASP A 74 -4.82 -16.13 16.11
CA ASP A 74 -5.51 -15.34 17.14
C ASP A 74 -5.59 -16.02 18.54
N ASN A 75 -4.71 -16.98 18.86
CA ASN A 75 -4.64 -17.68 20.16
C ASN A 75 -5.95 -18.35 20.62
N GLN A 76 -6.91 -18.54 19.71
CA GLN A 76 -8.16 -19.25 19.95
C GLN A 76 -8.16 -20.56 19.17
N GLU A 77 -8.69 -21.63 19.78
CA GLU A 77 -8.98 -22.86 19.04
C GLU A 77 -10.05 -22.57 17.99
N LEU A 78 -9.75 -22.87 16.73
CA LEU A 78 -10.68 -22.74 15.61
C LEU A 78 -11.16 -24.13 15.20
N ASP A 79 -12.47 -24.28 14.99
CA ASP A 79 -12.99 -25.49 14.37
C ASP A 79 -12.67 -25.52 12.86
N ILE A 80 -12.70 -26.72 12.28
CA ILE A 80 -12.35 -26.93 10.87
C ILE A 80 -13.29 -26.19 9.90
N LYS A 81 -14.55 -25.97 10.28
CA LYS A 81 -15.52 -25.27 9.44
C LYS A 81 -15.15 -23.79 9.33
N ARG A 82 -14.79 -23.16 10.45
CA ARG A 82 -14.32 -21.76 10.46
C ARG A 82 -13.02 -21.57 9.68
N ILE A 83 -12.09 -22.53 9.79
CA ILE A 83 -10.86 -22.52 8.98
C ILE A 83 -11.19 -22.58 7.48
N TYR A 84 -12.08 -23.50 7.09
CA TYR A 84 -12.51 -23.63 5.70
C TYR A 84 -13.17 -22.35 5.16
N GLU A 85 -14.11 -21.76 5.91
CA GLU A 85 -14.77 -20.49 5.55
C GLU A 85 -13.75 -19.34 5.39
N ASN A 86 -12.76 -19.25 6.27
CA ASN A 86 -11.69 -18.25 6.14
C ASN A 86 -10.88 -18.44 4.84
N PHE A 87 -10.54 -19.69 4.49
CA PHE A 87 -9.81 -19.97 3.25
C PHE A 87 -10.64 -19.71 2.00
N GLU A 88 -11.92 -20.08 1.98
CA GLU A 88 -12.80 -19.79 0.84
C GLU A 88 -12.95 -18.28 0.61
N ASN A 89 -13.22 -17.52 1.67
CA ASN A 89 -13.35 -16.06 1.57
C ASN A 89 -12.05 -15.40 1.09
N ASN A 90 -10.89 -15.88 1.58
CA ASN A 90 -9.60 -15.37 1.13
C ASN A 90 -9.32 -15.77 -0.32
N LEU A 91 -9.72 -16.95 -0.77
CA LEU A 91 -9.56 -17.38 -2.15
C LEU A 91 -10.32 -16.45 -3.12
N ASP A 92 -11.55 -16.07 -2.78
CA ASP A 92 -12.31 -15.14 -3.60
C ASP A 92 -11.71 -13.73 -3.59
N LYS A 93 -11.19 -13.27 -2.44
CA LYS A 93 -10.45 -12.01 -2.38
C LYS A 93 -9.18 -12.04 -3.23
N ILE A 94 -8.43 -13.15 -3.22
CA ILE A 94 -7.24 -13.33 -4.07
C ILE A 94 -7.62 -13.25 -5.55
N LYS A 95 -8.72 -13.91 -5.97
CA LYS A 95 -9.21 -13.82 -7.36
C LYS A 95 -9.51 -12.38 -7.77
N ASN A 96 -10.23 -11.63 -6.94
CA ASN A 96 -10.54 -10.22 -7.23
C ASN A 96 -9.28 -9.36 -7.37
N TRP A 97 -8.27 -9.59 -6.52
CA TRP A 97 -6.98 -8.93 -6.65
C TRP A 97 -6.26 -9.32 -7.94
N MET A 98 -6.21 -10.59 -8.30
CA MET A 98 -5.59 -11.05 -9.56
C MET A 98 -6.26 -10.40 -10.77
N ASP A 99 -7.59 -10.38 -10.80
CA ASP A 99 -8.36 -9.75 -11.88
C ASP A 99 -8.07 -8.25 -11.96
N TRP A 100 -8.00 -7.56 -10.82
CA TRP A 100 -7.64 -6.15 -10.77
C TRP A 100 -6.22 -5.88 -11.28
N ILE A 101 -5.23 -6.65 -10.82
CA ILE A 101 -3.83 -6.51 -11.25
C ILE A 101 -3.73 -6.67 -12.77
N ASN A 102 -4.30 -7.75 -13.32
CA ASN A 102 -4.28 -8.03 -14.76
C ASN A 102 -4.93 -6.90 -15.60
N GLN A 103 -5.93 -6.22 -15.05
CA GLN A 103 -6.62 -5.13 -15.74
C GLN A 103 -5.93 -3.77 -15.60
N LYS A 104 -5.17 -3.55 -14.53
CA LYS A 104 -4.75 -2.20 -14.09
C LYS A 104 -3.24 -2.01 -14.03
N GLU A 105 -2.43 -3.07 -14.03
CA GLU A 105 -0.98 -2.97 -13.84
C GLU A 105 -0.31 -2.01 -14.81
N ASN A 106 -0.68 -2.07 -16.10
CA ASN A 106 -0.15 -1.17 -17.12
C ASN A 106 -0.63 0.27 -16.95
N ASN A 107 -1.87 0.48 -16.50
CA ASN A 107 -2.45 1.81 -16.30
C ASN A 107 -1.79 2.56 -15.14
N PHE A 108 -1.27 1.82 -14.16
CA PHE A 108 -0.63 2.37 -12.96
C PHE A 108 0.89 2.15 -12.93
N ASN A 109 1.49 1.75 -14.06
CA ASN A 109 2.94 1.49 -14.17
C ASN A 109 3.47 0.50 -13.12
N ILE A 110 2.66 -0.48 -12.73
CA ILE A 110 3.06 -1.55 -11.82
C ILE A 110 3.89 -2.55 -12.63
N ILE A 111 5.15 -2.74 -12.25
CA ILE A 111 6.09 -3.61 -12.97
C ILE A 111 6.13 -5.00 -12.36
N ASN A 112 5.92 -5.11 -11.05
CA ASN A 112 5.80 -6.38 -10.35
C ASN A 112 4.95 -6.22 -9.08
N ASN A 113 4.60 -7.36 -8.49
CA ASN A 113 3.99 -7.45 -7.18
C ASN A 113 4.63 -8.58 -6.36
N ILE A 114 4.72 -8.40 -5.05
CA ILE A 114 5.25 -9.38 -4.11
C ILE A 114 4.26 -9.51 -2.94
N VAL A 115 3.97 -10.74 -2.53
CA VAL A 115 3.17 -11.02 -1.33
C VAL A 115 4.10 -11.47 -0.21
N SER A 116 3.94 -10.89 0.98
CA SER A 116 4.75 -11.19 2.16
C SER A 116 3.89 -11.15 3.43
N PRO A 117 4.34 -11.72 4.56
CA PRO A 117 3.73 -11.42 5.85
C PRO A 117 3.70 -9.91 6.10
N SER A 118 2.61 -9.42 6.71
CA SER A 118 2.50 -8.02 7.12
C SER A 118 3.48 -7.73 8.26
N ARG A 119 3.99 -6.50 8.33
CA ARG A 119 4.89 -6.06 9.42
C ARG A 119 4.22 -6.03 10.78
N GLU A 120 2.95 -5.61 10.82
CA GLU A 120 2.24 -5.28 12.07
C GLU A 120 1.23 -6.35 12.51
N ASP A 121 0.86 -7.29 11.61
CA ASP A 121 -0.15 -8.31 11.89
C ASP A 121 0.27 -9.67 11.32
N LEU A 122 0.62 -10.60 12.20
CA LEU A 122 1.01 -11.97 11.85
C LEU A 122 -0.13 -12.77 11.20
N ASN A 123 -1.38 -12.33 11.36
CA ASN A 123 -2.55 -12.90 10.68
C ASN A 123 -2.79 -12.32 9.30
N MET A 124 -1.99 -11.37 8.83
CA MET A 124 -2.23 -10.67 7.58
C MET A 124 -1.06 -10.85 6.61
N LEU A 125 -1.38 -11.06 5.35
CA LEU A 125 -0.43 -10.88 4.25
C LEU A 125 -0.56 -9.45 3.69
N SER A 126 0.55 -8.89 3.28
CA SER A 126 0.64 -7.66 2.51
C SER A 126 0.95 -7.97 1.05
N ILE A 127 0.50 -7.11 0.15
CA ILE A 127 0.92 -7.07 -1.25
C ILE A 127 1.67 -5.77 -1.50
N THR A 128 2.81 -5.85 -2.16
CA THR A 128 3.68 -4.72 -2.46
C THR A 128 3.85 -4.59 -3.95
N PHE A 129 3.48 -3.43 -4.51
CA PHE A 129 3.66 -3.10 -5.92
C PHE A 129 4.94 -2.29 -6.13
N PHE A 130 5.78 -2.68 -7.09
CA PHE A 130 6.83 -1.80 -7.58
C PHE A 130 6.26 -0.91 -8.69
N ILE A 131 6.17 0.39 -8.43
CA ILE A 131 5.60 1.37 -9.34
C ILE A 131 6.72 2.15 -10.01
N ARG A 132 6.76 2.10 -11.34
CA ARG A 132 7.67 2.91 -12.15
C ARG A 132 7.07 4.28 -12.46
N ASP A 133 7.44 5.27 -11.66
CA ASP A 133 7.07 6.67 -11.87
C ASP A 133 8.13 7.58 -11.24
N THR A 134 7.96 8.88 -11.38
CA THR A 134 8.78 9.91 -10.74
C THR A 134 7.98 10.56 -9.62
N TYR A 135 8.62 10.73 -8.46
CA TYR A 135 8.00 11.24 -7.24
C TYR A 135 8.80 12.41 -6.69
N ILE A 136 8.11 13.45 -6.24
CA ILE A 136 8.70 14.48 -5.38
C ILE A 136 8.53 14.03 -3.93
N LEU A 137 9.61 13.99 -3.15
CA LEU A 137 9.62 13.58 -1.75
C LEU A 137 8.90 14.60 -0.85
N LYS A 138 7.57 14.63 -0.96
CA LYS A 138 6.68 15.48 -0.19
C LYS A 138 5.31 14.81 -0.10
N GLU A 139 4.70 14.81 1.09
CA GLU A 139 3.52 13.99 1.38
C GLU A 139 2.36 14.24 0.41
N ASN A 140 2.09 15.51 0.08
CA ASN A 140 0.98 15.86 -0.81
C ASN A 140 1.25 15.47 -2.27
N GLU A 141 2.51 15.51 -2.73
CA GLU A 141 2.88 15.12 -4.10
C GLU A 141 2.87 13.60 -4.26
N ILE A 142 3.40 12.86 -3.28
CA ILE A 142 3.29 11.40 -3.23
C ILE A 142 1.83 10.98 -3.19
N LEU A 143 1.04 11.61 -2.32
CA LEU A 143 -0.37 11.26 -2.22
C LEU A 143 -1.11 11.52 -3.53
N LYS A 144 -0.82 12.62 -4.22
CA LYS A 144 -1.41 12.93 -5.54
C LYS A 144 -1.09 11.84 -6.57
N LYS A 145 0.10 11.25 -6.53
CA LYS A 145 0.50 10.13 -7.41
C LYS A 145 -0.19 8.82 -7.04
N LEU A 146 -0.35 8.53 -5.75
CA LEU A 146 -0.97 7.28 -5.28
C LEU A 146 -2.50 7.32 -5.28
N LYS A 147 -3.11 8.51 -5.21
CA LYS A 147 -4.57 8.69 -5.11
C LYS A 147 -5.36 7.93 -6.19
N PRO A 148 -4.98 7.94 -7.48
CA PRO A 148 -5.70 7.17 -8.50
C PRO A 148 -5.74 5.66 -8.22
N ILE A 149 -4.64 5.12 -7.69
CA ILE A 149 -4.54 3.70 -7.32
C ILE A 149 -5.43 3.42 -6.10
N LEU A 150 -5.30 4.25 -5.06
CA LEU A 150 -6.11 4.15 -3.84
C LEU A 150 -7.62 4.23 -4.12
N ASP A 151 -8.03 5.20 -4.95
CA ASP A 151 -9.43 5.38 -5.32
C ASP A 151 -9.97 4.15 -6.09
N ASP A 152 -9.20 3.62 -7.05
CA ASP A 152 -9.61 2.45 -7.85
C ASP A 152 -9.68 1.18 -6.99
N LEU A 153 -8.70 0.95 -6.12
CA LEU A 153 -8.71 -0.17 -5.17
C LEU A 153 -9.92 -0.12 -4.22
N HIS A 154 -10.21 1.05 -3.65
CA HIS A 154 -11.36 1.24 -2.78
C HIS A 154 -12.69 1.04 -3.54
N GLN A 155 -12.81 1.56 -4.77
CA GLN A 155 -13.99 1.35 -5.61
C GLN A 155 -14.23 -0.13 -5.93
N ASN A 156 -13.15 -0.90 -6.09
CA ASN A 156 -13.21 -2.36 -6.30
C ASN A 156 -13.28 -3.17 -4.99
N ARG A 157 -13.38 -2.51 -3.82
CA ARG A 157 -13.46 -3.13 -2.48
C ARG A 157 -12.29 -4.05 -2.15
N LEU A 158 -11.10 -3.71 -2.64
CA LEU A 158 -9.87 -4.43 -2.35
C LEU A 158 -9.19 -3.94 -1.06
N ILE A 159 -9.41 -2.65 -0.75
CA ILE A 159 -9.02 -1.95 0.47
C ILE A 159 -10.20 -1.19 1.06
#